data_AF-A0A9X7K1A7-F1
#
_entry.id   AF-A0A9X7K1A7-F1
#
_cell.length_a   1.000
_cell.length_b   1.000
_cell.length_c   1.000
_cell.angle_alpha   90.00
_cell.angle_beta   90.00
_cell.angle_gamma   90.00
#
_symmetry.space_group_name_H-M   'P 1'
#
loop_
_entity.id
_entity.type
_entity.pdbx_description
1 polymer ?
#
loop_
_entity_poly.entity_id
_entity_poly.type
_entity_poly.pdbx_seq_one_letter_code
_entity_poly.pdbx_strand_id
1 'polypeptide(L)'
;MYIEEGWGYKRICQELGIPCTKTIRLWVKRYHEHGLKGLEERRGTSKSPFKGRPRKKECSLEEENRRLKAENDYLKKLRELARR
;
A
#
# COMPACT_ATOMS: atom_id res chain seq x y z
N MET A 1 1.45 -12.13 -26.78
CA MET A 1 -0.01 -12.17 -26.48
C MET A 1 -0.86 -11.15 -27.25
N TYR A 2 -0.94 -9.86 -26.88
CA TYR A 2 -1.74 -8.88 -27.66
C TYR A 2 -1.02 -8.43 -28.94
N ILE A 3 0.19 -7.88 -28.79
CA ILE A 3 0.96 -7.31 -29.92
C ILE A 3 1.61 -8.42 -30.75
N GLU A 4 2.22 -9.41 -30.10
CA GLU A 4 2.97 -10.48 -30.78
C GLU A 4 2.08 -11.59 -31.36
N GLU A 5 0.93 -11.87 -30.74
CA GLU A 5 0.07 -13.00 -31.12
C GLU A 5 -1.34 -12.59 -31.56
N GLY A 6 -1.67 -11.29 -31.53
CA GLY A 6 -2.98 -10.79 -31.96
C GLY A 6 -4.16 -11.25 -31.12
N TRP A 7 -3.95 -11.68 -29.87
CA TRP A 7 -5.04 -12.18 -29.03
C TRP A 7 -6.03 -11.06 -28.67
N GLY A 8 -7.32 -11.36 -28.71
CA GLY A 8 -8.35 -10.45 -28.22
C GLY A 8 -8.31 -10.26 -26.69
N TYR A 9 -8.71 -9.08 -26.22
CA TYR A 9 -8.68 -8.72 -24.79
C TYR A 9 -9.42 -9.72 -23.87
N LYS A 10 -10.51 -10.32 -24.34
CA LYS A 10 -11.29 -11.30 -23.57
C LYS A 10 -10.49 -12.57 -23.29
N ARG A 11 -9.76 -13.06 -24.30
CA ARG A 11 -8.89 -14.25 -24.19
C ARG A 11 -7.74 -13.99 -23.23
N ILE A 12 -7.10 -12.83 -23.34
CA ILE A 12 -6.01 -12.41 -22.44
C ILE A 12 -6.51 -12.34 -20.99
N CYS A 13 -7.71 -11.79 -20.77
CA CYS A 13 -8.30 -11.75 -19.44
C CYS A 13 -8.55 -13.14 -18.85
N GLN A 14 -9.02 -14.09 -19.65
CA GLN A 14 -9.25 -15.47 -19.20
C GLN A 14 -7.93 -16.17 -18.87
N GLU A 15 -6.94 -16.04 -19.75
CA GLU A 15 -5.62 -16.68 -19.56
C GLU A 15 -4.91 -16.15 -18.30
N LEU A 16 -4.94 -14.83 -18.08
CA LEU A 16 -4.22 -14.18 -16.99
C LEU A 16 -5.06 -14.01 -15.72
N GLY A 17 -6.29 -14.54 -15.68
CA GLY A 17 -7.20 -14.38 -14.54
C GLY A 17 -7.59 -12.94 -14.23
N ILE A 18 -7.58 -12.06 -15.22
CA ILE A 18 -7.88 -10.63 -15.05
C ILE A 18 -9.40 -10.42 -15.18
N PRO A 19 -10.07 -9.88 -14.16
CA PRO A 19 -11.53 -9.85 -14.11
C PRO A 19 -12.17 -8.91 -15.14
N CYS A 20 -11.44 -7.94 -15.68
CA CYS A 20 -11.99 -6.94 -16.58
C CYS A 20 -11.06 -6.59 -17.76
N THR A 21 -11.63 -6.59 -18.96
CA THR A 21 -10.93 -6.20 -20.20
C THR A 21 -10.52 -4.73 -20.23
N LYS A 22 -11.16 -3.87 -19.41
CA LYS A 22 -10.78 -2.45 -19.26
C LYS A 22 -9.35 -2.31 -18.76
N THR A 23 -8.89 -3.20 -17.88
CA THR A 23 -7.52 -3.20 -17.34
C THR A 23 -6.51 -3.38 -18.47
N ILE A 24 -6.71 -4.39 -19.33
CA ILE A 24 -5.83 -4.65 -20.47
C ILE A 24 -5.86 -3.49 -21.47
N ARG A 25 -7.04 -2.96 -21.80
CA ARG A 25 -7.15 -1.80 -22.71
C ARG A 25 -6.39 -0.58 -22.21
N LEU A 26 -6.46 -0.31 -20.90
CA LEU A 26 -5.73 0.79 -20.28
C LEU A 26 -4.21 0.56 -20.35
N TRP A 27 -3.75 -0.67 -20.08
CA TRP A 27 -2.34 -1.01 -20.18
C TRP A 27 -1.82 -0.87 -21.61
N VAL A 28 -2.54 -1.38 -22.59
CA VAL A 28 -2.20 -1.23 -24.02
C VAL A 28 -2.12 0.23 -24.41
N LYS A 29 -3.12 1.05 -24.03
CA LYS A 29 -3.10 2.50 -24.29
C LYS A 29 -1.86 3.18 -23.68
N ARG A 30 -1.60 2.95 -22.39
CA ARG A 30 -0.44 3.54 -21.69
C ARG A 30 0.89 3.09 -22.29
N TYR A 31 0.97 1.83 -22.70
CA TYR A 31 2.15 1.28 -23.36
C TYR A 31 2.38 1.93 -24.72
N HIS A 32 1.34 2.17 -25.52
CA HIS A 32 1.49 2.92 -26.77
C HIS A 32 1.91 4.39 -26.55
N GLU A 33 1.42 5.05 -25.50
CA GLU A 33 1.72 6.46 -25.23
C GLU A 33 3.10 6.67 -24.59
N HIS A 34 3.54 5.75 -23.73
CA HIS A 34 4.69 5.96 -22.83
C HIS A 34 5.67 4.78 -22.79
N GLY A 35 5.45 3.73 -23.61
CA GLY A 35 6.23 2.50 -23.57
C GLY A 35 6.16 1.81 -22.23
N LEU A 36 7.26 1.16 -21.83
CA LEU A 36 7.37 0.47 -20.54
C LEU A 36 7.14 1.39 -19.34
N LYS A 37 7.57 2.66 -19.42
CA LYS A 37 7.35 3.66 -18.34
C LYS A 37 5.87 3.91 -18.07
N GLY A 38 4.99 3.70 -19.06
CA GLY A 38 3.54 3.83 -18.90
C GLY A 38 2.91 2.78 -17.97
N LEU A 39 3.61 1.67 -17.74
CA LEU A 39 3.15 0.56 -16.89
C LEU A 39 3.77 0.58 -15.49
N GLU A 40 4.68 1.50 -15.20
CA GLU A 40 5.26 1.66 -13.87
C GLU A 40 4.21 2.10 -12.82
N GLU A 41 4.40 1.65 -11.58
CA GLU A 41 3.58 2.06 -10.44
C GLU A 41 3.85 3.54 -10.08
N ARG A 42 2.80 4.37 -10.13
CA ARG A 42 2.88 5.81 -9.84
C ARG A 42 2.07 6.22 -8.60
N ARG A 43 1.43 5.28 -7.91
CA ARG A 43 0.73 5.57 -6.65
C ARG A 43 1.73 6.00 -5.58
N GLY A 44 1.38 7.05 -4.83
CA GLY A 44 2.19 7.55 -3.72
C GLY A 44 3.43 8.38 -4.11
N THR A 45 3.83 8.42 -5.39
CA THR A 45 4.99 9.18 -5.89
C THR A 45 4.66 10.64 -6.22
N SER A 46 3.40 11.04 -6.13
CA SER A 46 3.00 12.44 -6.34
C SER A 46 3.69 13.36 -5.33
N LYS A 47 4.43 14.34 -5.88
CA LYS A 47 5.04 15.46 -5.14
C LYS A 47 4.06 16.63 -4.96
N SER A 48 2.76 16.41 -5.21
CA SER A 48 1.75 17.46 -5.08
C SER A 48 1.77 18.08 -3.68
N PRO A 49 1.72 19.41 -3.56
CA PRO A 49 1.53 20.08 -2.28
C PRO A 49 0.18 19.70 -1.62
N PHE A 50 -0.78 19.22 -2.42
CA PHE A 50 -2.08 18.71 -1.98
C PHE A 50 -2.03 17.19 -1.72
N LYS A 51 -0.94 16.69 -1.12
CA LYS A 51 -0.91 15.30 -0.67
C LYS A 51 -2.03 15.13 0.37
N GLY A 52 -2.94 14.19 0.13
CA GLY A 52 -4.06 13.92 1.04
C GLY A 52 -3.59 13.62 2.47
N ARG A 53 -4.55 13.52 3.40
CA ARG A 53 -4.27 13.32 4.83
C ARG A 53 -3.14 12.30 5.03
N PRO A 54 -2.04 12.67 5.71
CA PRO A 54 -0.98 11.72 5.99
C PRO A 54 -1.57 10.53 6.75
N ARG A 55 -1.13 9.32 6.40
CA ARG A 55 -1.51 8.14 7.18
C ARG A 55 -1.18 8.40 8.65
N LYS A 56 -2.05 7.93 9.55
CA LYS A 56 -1.80 8.01 11.00
C LYS A 56 -0.41 7.42 11.22
N LYS A 57 0.54 8.26 11.65
CA LYS A 57 1.86 7.78 12.04
C LYS A 57 1.63 6.81 13.20
N GLU A 58 2.25 5.65 13.14
CA GLU A 58 2.44 4.83 14.34
C GLU A 58 3.10 5.75 15.38
N CYS A 59 2.60 5.75 16.62
CA CYS A 59 3.23 6.52 17.69
C CYS A 59 4.73 6.20 17.71
N SER A 60 5.56 7.21 17.92
CA SER A 60 7.02 7.02 17.94
C SER A 60 7.37 5.90 18.91
N LEU A 61 8.40 5.09 18.61
CA LEU A 61 8.94 4.10 19.54
C LEU A 61 9.25 4.72 20.92
N GLU A 62 9.59 6.02 20.94
CA GLU A 62 9.81 6.77 22.18
C GLU A 62 8.52 7.00 22.97
N GLU A 63 7.41 7.31 22.29
CA GLU A 63 6.09 7.50 22.92
C GLU A 63 5.57 6.18 23.47
N GLU A 64 5.74 5.09 22.71
CA GLU A 64 5.40 3.75 23.16
C GLU A 64 6.22 3.33 24.38
N ASN A 65 7.53 3.59 24.37
CA ASN A 65 8.38 3.33 25.54
C ASN A 65 7.94 4.14 26.76
N ARG A 66 7.58 5.41 26.59
CA ARG A 66 7.06 6.23 27.70
C ARG A 66 5.77 5.65 28.28
N ARG A 67 4.83 5.26 27.41
CA ARG A 67 3.57 4.61 27.82
C ARG A 67 3.82 3.31 28.57
N LEU A 68 4.63 2.42 28.00
CA LEU A 68 4.97 1.12 28.60
C LEU A 68 5.72 1.28 29.92
N LYS A 69 6.57 2.30 30.04
CA LYS A 69 7.28 2.58 31.30
C LYS A 69 6.32 3.02 32.40
N ALA A 70 5.37 3.91 32.09
CA ALA A 70 4.35 4.33 33.04
C ALA A 70 3.45 3.16 33.48
N GLU A 71 3.06 2.31 32.53
CA GLU A 71 2.27 1.10 32.81
C GLU A 71 3.03 0.12 33.72
N ASN A 72 4.30 -0.15 33.41
CA ASN A 72 5.16 -0.99 34.24
C ASN A 72 5.34 -0.43 35.65
N ASP A 73 5.54 0.88 35.79
CA ASP A 73 5.70 1.52 37.10
C ASP A 73 4.42 1.44 37.93
N TYR A 74 3.26 1.58 37.29
CA TYR A 74 1.95 1.38 37.94
C TYR A 74 1.77 -0.08 38.40
N LEU A 75 2.05 -1.05 37.54
CA LEU A 75 1.94 -2.48 37.87
C LEU A 75 2.91 -2.89 38.99
N LYS A 76 4.12 -2.34 39.02
CA LYS A 76 5.07 -2.56 40.12
C LYS A 76 4.51 -2.05 41.44
N LYS A 77 3.96 -0.83 41.48
CA LYS A 77 3.34 -0.29 42.70
C LYS A 77 2.18 -1.17 43.20
N LEU A 78 1.32 -1.65 42.30
CA LEU A 78 0.25 -2.58 42.67
C LEU A 78 0.77 -3.89 43.26
N ARG A 79 1.82 -4.46 42.67
CA ARG A 79 2.46 -5.68 43.19
C ARG A 79 3.05 -5.47 44.57
N GLU A 80 3.69 -4.34 44.82
CA GLU A 80 4.24 -4.02 46.14
C GLU A 80 3.13 -3.83 47.19
N LEU A 81 2.00 -3.23 46.82
CA LEU A 81 0.83 -3.13 47.70
C LEU A 81 0.20 -4.51 47.99
N ALA A 82 0.17 -5.41 47.00
CA ALA A 82 -0.40 -6.75 47.17
C ALA A 82 0.51 -7.73 47.92
N ARG A 83 1.80 -7.41 48.07
CA ARG A 83 2.77 -8.20 48.84
C ARG A 83 2.81 -7.82 50.34
N ARG A 84 2.11 -6.76 50.72
CA ARG A 84 2.03 -6.24 52.07
C ARG A 84 0.77 -6.73 52.77
#